data_AF-A0A7C1ITA3-F1
#
_entry.id   AF-A0A7C1ITA3-F1
#
_cell.length_a   1.000
_cell.length_b   1.000
_cell.length_c   1.000
_cell.angle_alpha   90.00
_cell.angle_beta   90.00
_cell.angle_gamma   90.00
#
_symmetry.space_group_name_H-M   'P 1'
#
loop_
_entity.id
_entity.type
_entity.pdbx_description
1 polymer ?
#
loop_
_entity_poly.entity_id
_entity_poly.type
_entity_poly.pdbx_seq_one_letter_code
_entity_poly.pdbx_strand_id
1 'polypeptide(L)'
;MKLEFALTRLSANAEVLAILIRNATPEQARWKPSPEEWSILEVTCHLYDEEREDFRTRVRLTLTDPAADWPPIDPVGWVTARNYNAQDPAERLEAFLAERRASLEWLQGLENPNWASKKTHPRLGSATAGEMLTAWVAHDHLHIRQLNHLHWQWLAKHEPPFPLDYAGGW
;
A
#
# COMPACT_ATOMS: atom_id res chain seq x y z
N MET A 1 -3.31 -2.12 19.65
CA MET A 1 -4.15 -1.25 18.80
C MET A 1 -5.57 -1.80 18.80
N LYS A 2 -6.61 -0.96 18.90
CA LYS A 2 -8.00 -1.44 18.78
C LYS A 2 -8.33 -1.69 17.31
N LEU A 3 -9.00 -2.81 16.97
CA LEU A 3 -9.41 -3.14 15.61
C LEU A 3 -10.17 -2.00 14.93
N GLU A 4 -11.05 -1.32 15.67
CA GLU A 4 -11.80 -0.13 15.23
C GLU A 4 -10.89 0.99 14.70
N PHE A 5 -9.74 1.23 15.35
CA PHE A 5 -8.77 2.21 14.89
C PHE A 5 -8.17 1.80 13.54
N ALA A 6 -7.80 0.53 13.39
CA ALA A 6 -7.26 0.03 12.12
C ALA A 6 -8.29 0.11 10.99
N LEU A 7 -9.53 -0.31 11.24
CA LEU A 7 -10.64 -0.20 10.27
C LEU A 7 -10.85 1.25 9.82
N THR A 8 -10.91 2.17 10.78
CA THR A 8 -11.08 3.61 10.50
C THR A 8 -9.93 4.13 9.64
N ARG A 9 -8.69 3.79 9.99
CA ARG A 9 -7.50 4.27 9.27
C ARG A 9 -7.37 3.65 7.89
N LEU A 10 -7.57 2.34 7.73
CA LEU A 10 -7.52 1.67 6.43
C LEU A 10 -8.61 2.20 5.48
N SER A 11 -9.81 2.49 6.00
CA SER A 11 -10.89 3.10 5.22
C SER A 11 -10.52 4.52 4.78
N ALA A 12 -10.14 5.39 5.71
CA ALA A 12 -9.78 6.77 5.40
C ALA A 12 -8.56 6.88 4.47
N ASN A 13 -7.55 6.03 4.69
CA ASN A 13 -6.36 5.98 3.85
C ASN A 13 -6.70 5.55 2.41
N ALA A 14 -7.66 4.64 2.24
CA ALA A 14 -8.12 4.23 0.90
C ALA A 14 -8.66 5.41 0.09
N GLU A 15 -9.42 6.30 0.73
CA GLU A 15 -9.93 7.52 0.10
C GLU A 15 -8.81 8.49 -0.27
N VAL A 16 -7.85 8.69 0.64
CA VAL A 16 -6.68 9.55 0.37
C VAL A 16 -5.85 9.00 -0.80
N LEU A 17 -5.54 7.71 -0.78
CA LEU A 17 -4.82 7.02 -1.86
C LEU A 17 -5.58 7.17 -3.17
N ALA A 18 -6.89 6.94 -3.18
CA ALA A 18 -7.71 7.09 -4.38
C ALA A 18 -7.66 8.50 -4.97
N ILE A 19 -7.71 9.53 -4.13
CA ILE A 19 -7.66 10.93 -4.57
C ILE A 19 -6.29 11.27 -5.16
N LEU A 20 -5.20 10.85 -4.52
CA LEU A 20 -3.85 11.09 -5.04
C LEU A 20 -3.64 10.38 -6.39
N ILE A 21 -4.04 9.12 -6.49
CA ILE A 21 -3.85 8.31 -7.71
C ILE A 21 -4.74 8.80 -8.87
N ARG A 22 -6.03 9.07 -8.62
CA ARG A 22 -7.01 9.44 -9.65
C ARG A 22 -6.74 10.80 -10.31
N ASN A 23 -6.09 11.71 -9.59
CA ASN A 23 -5.80 13.06 -10.10
C ASN A 23 -4.50 13.17 -10.91
N ALA A 24 -3.79 12.06 -11.13
CA ALA A 24 -2.67 12.02 -12.07
C ALA A 24 -3.15 11.85 -13.50
N THR A 25 -2.57 12.58 -14.45
CA THR A 25 -2.75 12.29 -15.89
C THR A 25 -2.11 10.93 -16.23
N PRO A 26 -2.48 10.28 -17.35
CA PRO A 26 -1.83 9.03 -17.76
C PRO A 26 -0.30 9.16 -17.92
N GLU A 27 0.19 10.33 -18.32
CA GLU A 27 1.62 10.62 -18.41
C GLU A 27 2.27 10.70 -17.03
N GLN A 28 1.70 11.51 -16.12
CA GLN A 28 2.20 11.65 -14.75
C GLN A 28 2.15 10.32 -14.00
N ALA A 29 1.09 9.52 -14.21
CA ALA A 29 0.94 8.22 -13.57
C ALA A 29 2.09 7.26 -13.91
N ARG A 30 2.62 7.34 -15.14
CA ARG A 30 3.70 6.47 -15.64
C ARG A 30 5.10 7.05 -15.45
N TRP A 31 5.17 8.36 -15.20
CA TRP A 31 6.42 9.06 -15.05
C TRP A 31 7.21 8.56 -13.83
N LYS A 32 8.51 8.39 -14.04
CA LYS A 32 9.47 8.01 -13.00
C LYS A 32 10.46 9.15 -12.80
N PRO A 33 10.76 9.56 -11.56
CA PRO A 33 11.79 10.57 -11.31
C PRO A 33 13.19 10.08 -11.76
N SER A 34 13.46 8.80 -11.55
CA SER A 34 14.65 8.05 -12.01
C SER A 34 14.29 6.60 -12.38
N PRO A 35 15.15 5.85 -13.07
CA PRO A 35 14.90 4.43 -13.37
C PRO A 35 14.65 3.55 -12.14
N GLU A 36 15.27 3.88 -11.00
CA GLU A 36 15.22 3.13 -9.75
C GLU A 36 14.00 3.49 -8.87
N GLU A 37 13.48 4.71 -8.98
CA GLU A 37 12.30 5.15 -8.24
C GLU A 37 11.01 4.62 -8.86
N TRP A 38 9.92 4.58 -8.09
CA TRP A 38 8.63 4.11 -8.59
C TRP A 38 7.77 5.26 -9.12
N SER A 39 7.01 5.01 -10.19
CA SER A 39 5.92 5.87 -10.63
C SER A 39 4.68 5.74 -9.73
N ILE A 40 3.72 6.65 -9.89
CA ILE A 40 2.41 6.56 -9.21
C ILE A 40 1.70 5.24 -9.58
N LEU A 41 1.79 4.82 -10.85
CA LEU A 41 1.21 3.56 -11.31
C LEU A 41 1.90 2.35 -10.67
N GLU A 42 3.23 2.36 -10.55
CA GLU A 42 3.98 1.29 -9.89
C GLU A 42 3.61 1.20 -8.39
N VAL A 43 3.47 2.34 -7.71
CA VAL A 43 2.96 2.38 -6.32
C VAL A 43 1.52 1.84 -6.23
N THR A 44 0.66 2.16 -7.19
CA THR A 44 -0.74 1.69 -7.22
C THR A 44 -0.82 0.17 -7.37
N CYS A 45 -0.05 -0.41 -8.28
CA CYS A 45 0.03 -1.86 -8.47
C CYS A 45 0.59 -2.55 -7.22
N HIS A 46 1.61 -1.94 -6.61
CA HIS A 46 2.21 -2.42 -5.36
C HIS A 46 1.20 -2.47 -4.22
N LEU A 47 0.44 -1.40 -4.01
CA LEU A 47 -0.65 -1.36 -3.02
C LEU A 47 -1.71 -2.45 -3.29
N TYR A 48 -2.11 -2.63 -4.54
CA TYR A 48 -3.05 -3.69 -4.95
C TYR A 48 -2.54 -5.08 -4.59
N ASP A 49 -1.27 -5.37 -4.83
CA ASP A 49 -0.68 -6.68 -4.61
C ASP A 49 -0.43 -6.96 -3.12
N GLU A 50 0.14 -6.01 -2.38
CA GLU A 50 0.39 -6.18 -0.95
C GLU A 50 -0.88 -6.21 -0.10
N GLU A 51 -1.97 -5.55 -0.53
CA GLU A 51 -3.29 -5.65 0.12
C GLU A 51 -3.73 -7.12 0.24
N ARG A 52 -3.60 -7.90 -0.85
CA ARG A 52 -4.10 -9.29 -0.90
C ARG A 52 -3.05 -10.35 -0.57
N GLU A 53 -1.82 -10.21 -1.07
CA GLU A 53 -0.79 -11.26 -1.03
C GLU A 53 0.14 -11.11 0.18
N ASP A 54 0.27 -9.90 0.73
CA ASP A 54 1.03 -9.65 1.96
C ASP A 54 0.08 -9.50 3.16
N PHE A 55 -0.46 -8.30 3.38
CA PHE A 55 -1.04 -7.93 4.65
C PHE A 55 -2.30 -8.74 4.99
N ARG A 56 -3.31 -8.80 4.12
CA ARG A 56 -4.53 -9.59 4.39
C ARG A 56 -4.21 -11.05 4.62
N THR A 57 -3.37 -11.63 3.75
CA THR A 57 -3.02 -13.05 3.82
C THR A 57 -2.26 -13.38 5.10
N ARG A 58 -1.27 -12.58 5.48
CA ARG A 58 -0.46 -12.83 6.67
C ARG A 58 -1.23 -12.59 7.96
N VAL A 59 -2.02 -11.52 8.06
CA VAL A 59 -2.91 -11.28 9.21
C VAL A 59 -3.87 -12.47 9.37
N ARG A 60 -4.51 -12.90 8.28
CA ARG A 60 -5.44 -14.04 8.31
C ARG A 60 -4.75 -15.32 8.77
N LEU A 61 -3.65 -15.71 8.14
CA LEU A 61 -2.92 -16.93 8.51
C LEU A 61 -2.45 -16.89 9.97
N THR A 62 -1.92 -15.76 10.44
CA THR A 62 -1.49 -15.66 11.84
C THR A 62 -2.65 -15.76 12.82
N LEU A 63 -3.86 -15.31 12.46
CA LEU A 63 -5.05 -15.48 13.29
C LEU A 63 -5.61 -16.91 13.26
N THR A 64 -5.63 -17.56 12.10
CA THR A 64 -6.35 -18.83 11.90
C THR A 64 -5.48 -20.07 12.00
N ASP A 65 -4.23 -19.98 11.56
CA ASP A 65 -3.26 -21.08 11.54
C ASP A 65 -1.83 -20.54 11.71
N PRO A 66 -1.44 -20.12 12.94
CA PRO A 66 -0.12 -19.53 13.19
C PRO A 66 1.04 -20.52 12.98
N ALA A 67 0.76 -21.83 12.87
CA ALA A 67 1.76 -22.85 12.57
C ALA A 67 2.09 -22.89 11.07
N ALA A 68 1.11 -22.65 10.19
CA ALA A 68 1.33 -22.62 8.74
C ALA A 68 2.33 -21.55 8.32
N ASP A 69 3.16 -21.88 7.33
CA ASP A 69 4.08 -20.93 6.72
C ASP A 69 3.36 -19.93 5.83
N TRP A 70 3.88 -18.71 5.82
CA TRP A 70 3.41 -17.71 4.88
C TRP A 70 3.90 -18.03 3.48
N PRO A 71 3.05 -17.81 2.45
CA PRO A 71 3.50 -17.80 1.08
C PRO A 71 4.68 -16.82 0.92
N PRO A 72 5.74 -17.20 0.18
CA PRO A 72 6.82 -16.28 -0.12
C PRO A 72 6.31 -15.17 -1.04
N ILE A 73 6.82 -13.95 -0.81
CA ILE A 73 6.50 -12.77 -1.61
C ILE A 73 7.80 -12.05 -2.00
N ASP A 74 7.75 -11.29 -3.09
CA ASP A 74 8.82 -10.42 -3.55
C ASP A 74 8.25 -9.09 -4.05
N PRO A 75 7.81 -8.20 -3.14
CA PRO A 75 7.07 -6.99 -3.51
C PRO A 75 7.87 -6.06 -4.43
N VAL A 76 9.18 -5.94 -4.19
CA VAL A 76 10.08 -5.14 -5.03
C VAL A 76 10.29 -5.80 -6.39
N GLY A 77 10.52 -7.11 -6.44
CA GLY A 77 10.70 -7.83 -7.70
C GLY A 77 9.43 -7.88 -8.57
N TRP A 78 8.24 -7.83 -7.95
CA TRP A 78 6.96 -7.82 -8.67
C TRP A 78 6.81 -6.60 -9.59
N VAL A 79 7.43 -5.47 -9.26
CA VAL A 79 7.37 -4.25 -10.09
C VAL A 79 7.79 -4.54 -11.53
N THR A 80 8.92 -5.22 -11.68
CA THR A 80 9.42 -5.65 -13.00
C THR A 80 8.74 -6.93 -13.46
N ALA A 81 8.61 -7.94 -12.61
CA ALA A 81 8.10 -9.26 -13.00
C ALA A 81 6.65 -9.23 -13.48
N ARG A 82 5.82 -8.30 -12.97
CA ARG A 82 4.41 -8.11 -13.33
C ARG A 82 4.20 -6.89 -14.22
N ASN A 83 5.29 -6.28 -14.71
CA ASN A 83 5.29 -5.15 -15.64
C ASN A 83 4.34 -4.02 -15.21
N TYR A 84 4.46 -3.57 -13.96
CA TYR A 84 3.51 -2.63 -13.34
C TYR A 84 3.29 -1.37 -14.17
N ASN A 85 4.37 -0.77 -14.69
CA ASN A 85 4.27 0.50 -15.42
C ASN A 85 3.65 0.36 -16.84
N ALA A 86 3.33 -0.87 -17.28
CA ALA A 86 2.57 -1.11 -18.51
C ALA A 86 1.08 -1.36 -18.26
N GLN A 87 0.64 -1.46 -17.01
CA GLN A 87 -0.76 -1.71 -16.68
C GLN A 87 -1.63 -0.46 -16.86
N ASP A 88 -2.95 -0.61 -16.74
CA ASP A 88 -3.90 0.51 -16.76
C ASP A 88 -4.08 1.13 -15.36
N PRO A 89 -3.81 2.44 -15.17
CA PRO A 89 -3.93 3.07 -13.86
C PRO A 89 -5.34 3.04 -13.25
N ALA A 90 -6.37 3.23 -14.07
CA ALA A 90 -7.74 3.28 -13.58
C ALA A 90 -8.20 1.89 -13.13
N GLU A 91 -7.93 0.87 -13.95
CA GLU A 91 -8.22 -0.52 -13.58
C GLU A 91 -7.49 -0.94 -12.31
N ARG A 92 -6.21 -0.57 -12.14
CA ARG A 92 -5.45 -0.93 -10.94
C ARG A 92 -5.94 -0.22 -9.69
N LEU A 93 -6.32 1.04 -9.80
CA LEU A 93 -6.93 1.76 -8.68
C LEU A 93 -8.25 1.09 -8.26
N GLU A 94 -9.14 0.81 -9.20
CA GLU A 94 -10.42 0.17 -8.89
C GLU A 94 -10.24 -1.25 -8.32
N ALA A 95 -9.25 -1.99 -8.81
CA ALA A 95 -8.90 -3.30 -8.27
C ALA A 95 -8.39 -3.21 -6.82
N PHE A 96 -7.51 -2.25 -6.51
CA PHE A 96 -7.08 -1.97 -5.13
C PHE A 96 -8.26 -1.61 -4.23
N LEU A 97 -9.15 -0.72 -4.66
CA LEU A 97 -10.31 -0.31 -3.87
C LEU A 97 -11.32 -1.44 -3.65
N ALA A 98 -11.46 -2.34 -4.61
CA ALA A 98 -12.25 -3.56 -4.44
C ALA A 98 -11.63 -4.48 -3.37
N GLU A 99 -10.31 -4.71 -3.43
CA GLU A 99 -9.63 -5.53 -2.43
C GLU A 99 -9.66 -4.91 -1.04
N ARG A 100 -9.51 -3.58 -0.94
CA ARG A 100 -9.60 -2.85 0.32
C ARG A 100 -10.98 -2.97 0.97
N ARG A 101 -12.06 -2.88 0.19
CA ARG A 101 -13.42 -3.12 0.69
C ARG A 101 -13.58 -4.54 1.22
N ALA A 102 -13.11 -5.54 0.47
CA ALA A 102 -13.14 -6.93 0.92
C ALA A 102 -12.31 -7.17 2.20
N SER A 103 -11.15 -6.52 2.32
CA SER A 103 -10.32 -6.55 3.53
C SER A 103 -11.05 -5.95 4.74
N LEU A 104 -11.70 -4.80 4.57
CA LEU A 104 -12.45 -4.12 5.63
C LEU A 104 -13.66 -4.94 6.09
N GLU A 105 -14.44 -5.47 5.14
CA GLU A 105 -15.57 -6.36 5.44
C GLU A 105 -15.13 -7.60 6.21
N TRP A 106 -14.05 -8.24 5.77
CA TRP A 106 -13.47 -9.39 6.46
C TRP A 106 -13.00 -9.04 7.88
N LEU A 107 -12.24 -7.96 8.05
CA LEU A 107 -11.75 -7.51 9.35
C LEU A 107 -12.91 -7.18 10.31
N GLN A 108 -13.98 -6.55 9.80
CA GLN A 108 -15.17 -6.22 10.58
C GLN A 108 -15.95 -7.47 11.01
N GLY A 109 -15.92 -8.54 10.21
CA GLY A 109 -16.57 -9.81 10.52
C GLY A 109 -15.81 -10.73 11.50
N LEU A 110 -14.61 -10.33 11.97
CA LEU A 110 -13.84 -11.16 12.91
C LEU A 110 -14.47 -11.16 14.31
N GLU A 111 -14.83 -12.35 14.80
CA GLU A 111 -15.32 -12.54 16.17
C GLU A 111 -14.18 -12.88 17.13
N ASN A 112 -13.98 -12.05 18.16
CA ASN A 112 -12.97 -12.23 19.21
C ASN A 112 -11.55 -12.60 18.69
N PRO A 113 -10.99 -11.88 17.69
CA PRO A 113 -9.68 -12.21 17.13
C PRO A 113 -8.57 -12.13 18.19
N ASN A 114 -7.75 -13.17 18.28
CA ASN A 114 -6.56 -13.16 19.14
C ASN A 114 -5.40 -12.40 18.47
N TRP A 115 -5.36 -11.09 18.65
CA TRP A 115 -4.29 -10.24 18.11
C TRP A 115 -2.89 -10.54 18.66
N ALA A 116 -2.80 -11.26 19.79
CA ALA A 116 -1.53 -11.74 20.34
C ALA A 116 -1.07 -13.07 19.71
N SER A 117 -1.87 -13.68 18.82
CA SER A 117 -1.44 -14.83 18.04
C SER A 117 -0.18 -14.49 17.26
N LYS A 118 0.76 -15.43 17.24
CA LYS A 118 2.16 -15.16 16.93
C LYS A 118 2.65 -16.12 15.85
N LYS A 119 3.19 -15.57 14.76
CA LYS A 119 3.93 -16.32 13.74
C LYS A 119 5.42 -16.21 14.04
N THR A 120 6.12 -17.33 14.00
CA THR A 120 7.58 -17.35 13.97
C THR A 120 8.05 -17.55 12.54
N HIS A 121 8.81 -16.58 12.01
CA HIS A 121 9.35 -16.63 10.66
C HIS A 121 10.89 -16.70 10.71
N PRO A 122 11.53 -17.61 9.96
CA PRO A 122 12.98 -17.86 10.06
C PRO A 122 13.87 -16.62 9.88
N ARG A 123 13.45 -15.67 9.02
CA ARG A 123 14.23 -14.45 8.72
C ARG A 123 13.76 -13.19 9.46
N LEU A 124 12.46 -13.12 9.80
CA LEU A 124 11.84 -11.91 10.34
C LEU A 124 11.67 -12.00 11.87
N GLY A 125 11.94 -13.18 12.44
CA GLY A 125 11.75 -13.44 13.85
C GLY A 125 10.28 -13.52 14.22
N SER A 126 10.00 -13.03 15.43
CA SER A 126 8.70 -13.01 16.09
C SER A 126 7.72 -11.95 15.54
N ALA A 127 6.56 -12.24 14.93
CA ALA A 127 5.53 -11.22 14.69
C ALA A 127 4.11 -11.68 15.07
N THR A 128 3.34 -10.80 15.70
CA THR A 128 1.95 -11.01 16.10
C THR A 128 0.97 -10.50 15.05
N ALA A 129 -0.25 -11.05 15.02
CA ALA A 129 -1.30 -10.57 14.12
C ALA A 129 -1.59 -9.08 14.31
N GLY A 130 -1.52 -8.58 15.55
CA GLY A 130 -1.69 -7.16 15.85
C GLY A 130 -0.57 -6.28 15.30
N GLU A 131 0.68 -6.75 15.33
CA GLU A 131 1.82 -6.06 14.70
C GLU A 131 1.66 -6.00 13.18
N MET A 132 1.21 -7.09 12.54
CA MET A 132 0.96 -7.10 11.10
C MET A 132 -0.17 -6.16 10.68
N LEU A 133 -1.28 -6.14 11.41
CA LEU A 133 -2.37 -5.20 11.16
C LEU A 133 -1.91 -3.75 11.34
N THR A 134 -1.05 -3.48 12.33
CA THR A 134 -0.46 -2.15 12.54
C THR A 134 0.48 -1.77 11.40
N ALA A 135 1.31 -2.72 10.95
CA ALA A 135 2.22 -2.54 9.83
C ALA A 135 1.47 -2.22 8.53
N TRP A 136 0.30 -2.83 8.31
CA TRP A 136 -0.57 -2.53 7.16
C TRP A 136 -1.02 -1.06 7.15
N VAL A 137 -1.48 -0.55 8.29
CA VAL A 137 -1.85 0.87 8.42
C VAL A 137 -0.65 1.79 8.22
N ALA A 138 0.51 1.42 8.78
CA ALA A 138 1.73 2.19 8.64
C ALA A 138 2.20 2.23 7.17
N HIS A 139 2.03 1.12 6.46
CA HIS A 139 2.40 0.97 5.06
C HIS A 139 1.61 1.90 4.14
N ASP A 140 0.29 2.01 4.34
CA ASP A 140 -0.53 3.02 3.65
C ASP A 140 0.06 4.43 3.85
N HIS A 141 0.48 4.79 5.08
CA HIS A 141 1.07 6.09 5.35
C HIS A 141 2.41 6.32 4.64
N LEU A 142 3.24 5.28 4.50
CA LEU A 142 4.48 5.35 3.74
C LEU A 142 4.21 5.66 2.27
N HIS A 143 3.21 5.00 1.67
CA HIS A 143 2.87 5.24 0.26
C HIS A 143 2.06 6.50 0.02
N ILE A 144 1.23 6.95 0.97
CA ILE A 144 0.62 8.29 0.92
C ILE A 144 1.72 9.36 0.89
N ARG A 145 2.76 9.23 1.73
CA ARG A 145 3.92 10.14 1.69
C ARG A 145 4.64 10.07 0.35
N GLN A 146 4.88 8.87 -0.17
CA GLN A 146 5.54 8.67 -1.46
C GLN A 146 4.74 9.30 -2.62
N LEU A 147 3.43 9.09 -2.68
CA LEU A 147 2.57 9.66 -3.72
C LEU A 147 2.57 11.19 -3.68
N ASN A 148 2.48 11.80 -2.49
CA ASN A 148 2.58 13.25 -2.39
C ASN A 148 3.95 13.76 -2.88
N HIS A 149 5.03 13.06 -2.57
CA HIS A 149 6.36 13.42 -3.08
C HIS A 149 6.43 13.33 -4.61
N LEU A 150 5.86 12.29 -5.21
CA LEU A 150 5.82 12.13 -6.67
C LEU A 150 5.04 13.25 -7.36
N HIS A 151 3.91 13.70 -6.77
CA HIS A 151 3.20 14.88 -7.28
C HIS A 151 4.04 16.15 -7.16
N TRP A 152 4.73 16.34 -6.04
CA TRP A 152 5.62 17.48 -5.84
C TRP A 152 6.79 17.49 -6.84
N GLN A 153 7.45 16.35 -7.05
CA GLN A 153 8.54 16.22 -8.01
C GLN A 153 8.06 16.45 -9.46
N TRP A 154 6.86 15.95 -9.80
CA TRP A 154 6.24 16.20 -11.09
C TRP A 154 6.02 17.70 -11.32
N LEU A 155 5.44 18.40 -10.33
CA LEU A 155 5.22 19.85 -10.39
C LEU A 155 6.54 20.61 -10.58
N ALA A 156 7.56 20.28 -9.78
CA ALA A 156 8.88 20.91 -9.86
C ALA A 156 9.54 20.74 -11.24
N LYS A 157 9.27 19.63 -11.93
CA LYS A 157 9.83 19.34 -13.25
C LYS A 157 9.09 20.04 -14.40
N HIS A 158 7.77 20.19 -14.31
CA HIS A 158 6.93 20.58 -15.45
C HIS A 158 6.49 22.05 -15.46
N GLU A 159 6.73 22.81 -14.40
CA GLU A 159 6.37 24.24 -14.34
C GLU A 159 7.58 25.20 -14.28
N PRO A 160 8.63 25.06 -15.13
CA PRO A 160 9.66 26.09 -15.21
C PRO A 160 9.10 27.39 -15.84
N PRO A 161 9.56 28.59 -15.44
CA PRO A 161 10.65 28.87 -14.50
C PRO A 161 10.19 29.12 -13.05
N PHE A 162 9.03 28.59 -12.63
CA PHE A 162 8.42 28.93 -11.33
C PHE A 162 8.99 28.05 -10.19
N PRO A 163 9.86 28.57 -9.31
CA PRO A 163 10.43 27.78 -8.22
C PRO A 163 9.37 27.50 -7.13
N LEU A 164 9.50 26.35 -6.48
CA LEU A 164 8.59 25.94 -5.40
C LEU A 164 9.02 26.42 -4.01
N ASP A 165 10.15 27.12 -3.90
CA ASP A 165 10.81 27.48 -2.62
C ASP A 165 9.90 28.26 -1.66
N TYR A 166 8.94 29.03 -2.17
CA TYR A 166 7.99 29.78 -1.34
C TYR A 166 7.10 28.86 -0.49
N ALA A 167 6.80 27.65 -0.96
CA ALA A 167 6.03 26.66 -0.20
C ALA A 167 6.88 25.93 0.86
N GLY A 168 8.21 26.10 0.84
CA GLY A 168 9.17 25.31 1.59
C GLY A 168 9.72 24.13 0.78
N GLY A 169 10.83 23.56 1.26
CA GLY A 169 11.40 22.34 0.70
C GLY A 169 10.61 21.09 1.09
N TRP A 170 10.73 20.04 0.30
CA TRP A 170 10.22 18.71 0.63
C TRP A 170 11.27 17.87 1.35
#